data_AF-A0A7M7GBS5-F1
#
_entry.id   AF-A0A7M7GBS5-F1
#
_cell.length_a   1.000
_cell.length_b   1.000
_cell.length_c   1.000
_cell.angle_alpha   90.00
_cell.angle_beta   90.00
_cell.angle_gamma   90.00
#
_symmetry.space_group_name_H-M   'P 1'
#
loop_
_entity.id
_entity.type
_entity.pdbx_description
1 polymer ?
#
loop_
_entity_poly.entity_id
_entity_poly.type
_entity_poly.pdbx_seq_one_letter_code
_entity_poly.pdbx_strand_id
1 'polypeptide(L)'
;MRAQSSRRGHHPFFACSHLHRMAPRYELAIGLNKGHKTTKIRVAKNKSEKEKTVAIRPARLKGRQTKHSKFVRDLIREVTGHAPYEKRAMELLKVSKDKRALKFLKRRLGTHIRAKRKREELGNILVQMRKAAAQHH
;
A
#
# COMPACT_ATOMS: atom_id res chain seq x y z
N MET A 1 58.50 14.52 26.58
CA MET A 1 59.24 13.64 27.51
C MET A 1 59.30 12.25 26.93
N ARG A 2 60.52 11.73 26.68
CA ARG A 2 60.78 10.36 26.23
C ARG A 2 60.41 9.38 27.36
N ALA A 3 59.87 8.22 26.99
CA ALA A 3 60.37 6.95 27.50
C ALA A 3 60.08 5.85 26.48
N GLN A 4 61.16 5.29 25.95
CA GLN A 4 61.21 4.03 25.23
C GLN A 4 60.99 2.88 26.24
N SER A 5 60.31 1.81 25.85
CA SER A 5 60.82 0.47 26.12
C SER A 5 60.17 -0.57 25.20
N SER A 6 61.01 -1.14 24.34
CA SER A 6 60.78 -2.41 23.67
C SER A 6 60.61 -3.52 24.71
N ARG A 7 59.76 -4.53 24.43
CA ARG A 7 60.21 -5.92 24.21
C ARG A 7 59.03 -6.91 24.15
N ARG A 8 59.13 -7.75 23.11
CA ARG A 8 58.82 -9.18 23.06
C ARG A 8 57.33 -9.55 22.90
N GLY A 9 57.08 -10.21 21.78
CA GLY A 9 55.78 -10.77 21.45
C GLY A 9 55.42 -11.99 22.28
N HIS A 10 54.13 -12.31 22.21
CA HIS A 10 53.64 -13.67 22.30
C HIS A 10 52.49 -13.81 21.32
N HIS A 11 52.49 -14.95 20.65
CA HIS A 11 51.62 -15.35 19.55
C HIS A 11 50.12 -15.06 19.78
N PRO A 12 49.36 -14.76 18.72
CA PRO A 12 47.91 -14.67 18.82
C PRO A 12 47.35 -16.05 19.17
N PHE A 13 46.76 -16.15 20.37
CA PHE A 13 45.85 -17.23 20.70
C PHE A 13 44.69 -17.19 19.69
N PHE A 14 44.74 -18.11 18.73
CA PHE A 14 43.66 -18.63 17.89
C PHE A 14 42.33 -17.86 17.99
N ALA A 15 42.15 -16.87 17.12
CA ALA A 15 40.80 -16.51 16.67
C ALA A 15 40.26 -17.69 15.86
N CYS A 16 39.59 -18.62 16.54
CA CYS A 16 38.80 -19.64 15.86
C CYS A 16 37.60 -18.94 15.23
N SER A 17 37.81 -18.40 14.03
CA SER A 17 36.75 -18.02 13.10
C SER A 17 36.00 -19.29 12.71
N HIS A 18 35.10 -19.73 13.60
CA HIS A 18 34.07 -20.71 13.26
C HIS A 18 33.19 -20.09 12.17
N LEU A 19 33.60 -20.30 10.93
CA LEU A 19 32.74 -20.41 9.77
C LEU A 19 31.59 -21.33 10.17
N HIS A 20 30.48 -20.73 10.64
CA HIS A 20 29.21 -21.43 10.72
C HIS A 20 28.77 -21.73 9.30
N ARG A 21 29.29 -22.84 8.76
CA ARG A 21 28.80 -23.49 7.57
C ARG A 21 27.33 -23.80 7.83
N MET A 22 26.43 -22.98 7.28
CA MET A 22 24.99 -23.15 7.43
C MET A 22 24.61 -24.58 7.04
N ALA A 23 23.85 -25.28 7.89
CA ALA A 23 23.38 -26.63 7.61
C ALA A 23 22.60 -26.68 6.27
N PRO A 24 22.71 -27.78 5.50
CA PRO A 24 22.01 -27.92 4.23
C PRO A 24 20.50 -27.73 4.41
N ARG A 25 19.90 -26.84 3.60
CA ARG A 25 18.46 -26.51 3.64
C ARG A 25 17.66 -27.56 2.86
N TYR A 26 17.30 -28.65 3.53
CA TYR A 26 16.44 -29.69 2.98
C TYR A 26 15.02 -29.19 2.67
N GLU A 27 14.33 -29.90 1.76
CA GLU A 27 12.90 -29.74 1.55
C GLU A 27 12.17 -30.42 2.71
N LEU A 28 11.61 -29.61 3.60
CA LEU A 28 10.93 -30.09 4.79
C LEU A 28 9.42 -29.98 4.57
N ALA A 29 8.64 -30.94 5.09
CA ALA A 29 7.19 -30.87 5.08
C ALA A 29 6.63 -29.87 6.12
N ILE A 30 7.50 -29.38 7.02
CA ILE A 30 7.16 -28.56 8.18
C ILE A 30 8.04 -27.30 8.18
N GLY A 31 7.50 -26.18 8.69
CA GLY A 31 8.17 -24.87 8.73
C GLY A 31 7.63 -23.88 7.70
N LEU A 32 8.21 -22.67 7.68
CA LEU A 32 7.77 -21.57 6.80
C LEU A 32 8.00 -21.89 5.31
N ASN A 33 9.13 -22.54 5.00
CA ASN A 33 9.51 -22.94 3.64
C ASN A 33 9.19 -24.41 3.41
N LYS A 34 7.97 -24.81 3.78
CA LYS A 34 7.51 -26.19 3.64
C LYS A 34 7.08 -26.52 2.22
N GLY A 35 7.15 -27.80 1.90
CA GLY A 35 6.73 -28.35 0.62
C GLY A 35 7.84 -28.37 -0.41
N HIS A 36 7.52 -28.96 -1.57
CA HIS A 36 8.46 -29.12 -2.67
C HIS A 36 8.75 -27.79 -3.35
N LYS A 37 10.03 -27.49 -3.62
CA LYS A 37 10.45 -26.22 -4.21
C LYS A 37 10.21 -26.24 -5.71
N THR A 38 8.96 -26.07 -6.13
CA THR A 38 8.59 -25.92 -7.54
C THR A 38 8.79 -24.49 -8.04
N THR A 39 9.20 -24.32 -9.30
CA THR A 39 9.13 -23.04 -10.00
C THR A 39 7.66 -22.63 -10.16
N LYS A 40 7.25 -21.57 -9.47
CA LYS A 40 5.85 -21.09 -9.55
C LYS A 40 5.55 -20.60 -10.97
N ILE A 41 4.52 -21.15 -11.62
CA ILE A 41 3.96 -20.60 -12.85
C ILE A 41 3.44 -19.21 -12.53
N ARG A 42 4.13 -18.19 -13.05
CA ARG A 42 3.76 -16.80 -12.81
C ARG A 42 2.48 -16.47 -13.57
N VAL A 43 1.75 -15.48 -13.08
CA VAL A 43 0.61 -14.91 -13.80
C VAL A 43 1.14 -13.79 -14.68
N ALA A 44 0.83 -13.83 -15.98
CA ALA A 44 1.26 -12.82 -16.94
C ALA A 44 0.78 -11.43 -16.50
N LYS A 45 1.71 -10.49 -16.26
CA LYS A 45 1.35 -9.09 -15.94
C LYS A 45 1.29 -8.23 -17.19
N ASN A 46 2.13 -8.54 -18.17
CA ASN A 46 2.27 -7.82 -19.43
C ASN A 46 1.91 -8.71 -20.62
N LYS A 47 1.57 -8.08 -21.76
CA LYS A 47 1.16 -8.79 -22.99
C LYS A 47 2.29 -9.63 -23.59
N SER A 48 3.55 -9.23 -23.38
CA SER A 48 4.77 -9.91 -23.85
C SER A 48 5.13 -11.18 -23.06
N GLU A 49 4.68 -11.31 -21.81
CA GLU A 49 4.94 -12.48 -20.96
C GLU A 49 3.88 -13.58 -21.12
N LYS A 50 2.81 -13.27 -21.86
CA LYS A 50 1.58 -14.07 -21.98
C LYS A 50 1.79 -15.43 -22.64
N GLU A 51 2.89 -15.59 -23.38
CA GLU A 51 3.27 -16.83 -24.06
C GLU A 51 3.92 -17.84 -23.11
N LYS A 52 4.57 -17.38 -22.04
CA LYS A 52 5.31 -18.21 -21.07
C LYS A 52 4.55 -18.45 -19.76
N THR A 53 3.38 -17.84 -19.58
CA THR A 53 2.68 -17.75 -18.28
C THR A 53 1.16 -17.77 -18.42
N VAL A 54 0.45 -18.10 -17.34
CA VAL A 54 -1.03 -18.12 -17.34
C VAL A 54 -1.58 -16.68 -17.29
N ALA A 55 -2.45 -16.34 -18.24
CA ALA A 55 -3.11 -15.03 -18.27
C ALA A 55 -4.02 -14.78 -17.05
N ILE A 56 -4.16 -13.52 -16.64
CA ILE A 56 -5.13 -13.13 -15.60
C ILE A 56 -6.54 -13.46 -16.11
N ARG A 57 -7.22 -14.37 -15.41
CA ARG A 57 -8.64 -14.69 -15.63
C ARG A 57 -9.48 -13.40 -15.68
N PRO A 58 -10.29 -13.18 -16.74
CA PRO A 58 -11.10 -11.97 -16.90
C PRO A 58 -12.01 -11.65 -15.69
N ALA A 59 -12.51 -12.66 -14.98
CA ALA A 59 -13.31 -12.49 -13.77
C ALA A 59 -12.61 -11.64 -12.68
N ARG A 60 -11.27 -11.68 -12.60
CA ARG A 60 -10.47 -10.90 -11.64
C ARG A 60 -10.33 -9.42 -12.01
N LEU A 61 -10.69 -9.03 -13.24
CA LEU A 61 -10.63 -7.65 -13.72
C LEU A 61 -11.91 -6.85 -13.37
N LYS A 62 -12.94 -7.53 -12.84
CA LYS A 62 -14.20 -6.89 -12.44
C LYS A 62 -13.96 -5.85 -11.34
N GLY A 63 -14.46 -4.64 -11.55
CA GLY A 63 -14.33 -3.53 -10.60
C GLY A 63 -13.17 -2.56 -10.87
N ARG A 64 -12.30 -2.85 -11.85
CA ARG A 64 -11.28 -1.90 -12.30
C ARG A 64 -11.92 -0.72 -13.03
N GLN A 65 -11.52 0.49 -12.67
CA GLN A 65 -12.00 1.70 -13.34
C GLN A 65 -11.34 1.85 -14.72
N THR A 66 -12.17 2.00 -15.75
CA THR A 66 -11.77 2.30 -17.14
C THR A 66 -11.88 3.81 -17.40
N LYS A 67 -11.23 4.31 -18.47
CA LYS A 67 -11.30 5.74 -18.84
C LYS A 67 -12.74 6.22 -19.03
N HIS A 68 -13.53 5.44 -19.77
CA HIS A 68 -14.96 5.71 -19.99
C HIS A 68 -15.77 5.74 -18.69
N SER A 69 -15.62 4.74 -17.83
CA SER A 69 -16.39 4.70 -16.57
C SER A 69 -15.99 5.80 -15.58
N LYS A 70 -14.75 6.30 -15.63
CA LYS A 70 -14.36 7.48 -14.87
C LYS A 70 -15.08 8.74 -15.37
N PHE A 71 -15.00 9.00 -16.68
CA PHE A 71 -15.64 10.15 -17.31
C PHE A 71 -17.14 10.23 -17.00
N VAL A 72 -17.87 9.12 -17.19
CA VAL A 72 -19.31 9.06 -16.88
C VAL A 72 -19.60 9.33 -15.40
N ARG A 73 -18.77 8.81 -14.47
CA ARG A 73 -18.97 9.03 -13.03
C ARG A 73 -18.69 10.47 -12.61
N ASP A 74 -17.70 11.12 -13.24
CA ASP A 74 -17.35 12.50 -12.95
C ASP A 74 -18.48 13.43 -13.44
N LEU A 75 -18.99 13.22 -14.66
CA LEU A 75 -20.16 13.94 -15.19
C LEU A 75 -21.42 13.80 -14.32
N ILE A 76 -21.76 12.58 -13.89
CA ILE A 76 -22.94 12.36 -13.04
C ILE A 76 -22.81 13.13 -11.72
N ARG A 77 -21.61 13.17 -11.12
CA ARG A 77 -21.38 13.89 -9.86
C ARG A 77 -21.54 15.39 -10.00
N GLU A 78 -21.18 15.96 -11.15
CA GLU A 78 -21.40 17.39 -11.46
C GLU A 78 -22.90 17.70 -11.57
N VAL A 79 -23.67 16.83 -12.26
CA VAL A 79 -25.11 17.04 -12.47
C VAL A 79 -25.94 16.80 -11.19
N THR A 80 -25.70 15.70 -10.47
CA THR A 80 -26.53 15.31 -9.31
C THR A 80 -26.12 16.00 -8.01
N GLY A 81 -24.90 16.55 -7.96
CA GLY A 81 -24.32 17.13 -6.74
C GLY A 81 -24.15 16.12 -5.59
N HIS A 82 -24.08 16.65 -4.37
CA HIS A 82 -23.80 15.88 -3.15
C HIS A 82 -25.06 15.53 -2.34
N ALA A 83 -25.07 14.32 -1.79
CA ALA A 83 -26.12 13.87 -0.88
C ALA A 83 -26.06 14.61 0.48
N PRO A 84 -27.17 14.68 1.24
CA PRO A 84 -27.23 15.45 2.49
C PRO A 84 -26.23 14.96 3.56
N TYR A 85 -25.94 13.66 3.61
CA TYR A 85 -24.92 13.13 4.54
C TYR A 85 -23.48 13.48 4.10
N GLU A 86 -23.25 13.67 2.80
CA GLU A 86 -21.94 14.08 2.26
C GLU A 86 -21.71 15.57 2.54
N LYS A 87 -22.75 16.40 2.41
CA LYS A 87 -22.73 17.83 2.80
C LYS A 87 -22.33 18.01 4.26
N ARG A 88 -23.00 17.30 5.18
CA ARG A 88 -22.66 17.32 6.61
C ARG A 88 -21.24 16.83 6.89
N ALA A 89 -20.75 15.85 6.15
CA ALA A 89 -19.37 15.37 6.29
C ALA A 89 -18.36 16.40 5.78
N MET A 90 -18.64 17.11 4.68
CA MET A 90 -17.81 18.20 4.18
C MET A 90 -17.74 19.37 5.17
N GLU A 91 -18.84 19.73 5.82
CA GLU A 91 -18.85 20.74 6.90
C GLU A 91 -17.90 20.37 8.04
N LEU A 92 -17.96 19.13 8.51
CA LEU A 92 -17.08 18.64 9.57
C LEU A 92 -15.59 18.64 9.15
N LEU A 93 -15.31 18.35 7.87
CA LEU A 93 -13.96 18.39 7.31
C LEU A 93 -13.44 19.82 7.09
N LYS A 94 -14.31 20.80 6.82
CA LYS A 94 -13.92 22.22 6.75
C LYS A 94 -13.45 22.75 8.11
N VAL A 95 -14.06 22.29 9.20
CA VAL A 95 -13.68 22.63 10.59
C VAL A 95 -12.54 21.73 11.10
N SER A 96 -11.92 20.92 10.24
CA SER A 96 -10.82 20.01 10.58
C SER A 96 -11.13 18.99 11.70
N LYS A 97 -12.41 18.62 11.89
CA LYS A 97 -12.86 17.65 12.90
C LYS A 97 -12.90 16.22 12.34
N ASP A 98 -11.76 15.72 11.87
CA ASP A 98 -11.66 14.45 11.12
C ASP A 98 -12.14 13.22 11.90
N LYS A 99 -11.84 13.14 13.19
CA LYS A 99 -12.28 12.03 14.05
C LYS A 99 -13.80 12.00 14.21
N ARG A 100 -14.43 13.18 14.24
CA ARG A 100 -15.90 13.32 14.29
C ARG A 100 -16.53 12.99 12.94
N ALA A 101 -15.91 13.42 11.83
CA ALA A 101 -16.32 13.06 10.48
C ALA A 101 -16.27 11.54 10.25
N LEU A 102 -15.19 10.87 10.68
CA LEU A 102 -15.07 9.41 10.59
C LEU A 102 -16.13 8.67 11.41
N LYS A 103 -16.42 9.13 12.64
CA LYS A 103 -17.49 8.54 13.46
C LYS A 103 -18.87 8.70 12.80
N PHE A 104 -19.14 9.86 12.19
CA PHE A 104 -20.38 10.10 11.47
C PHE A 104 -20.51 9.22 10.22
N LEU A 105 -19.47 9.17 9.39
CA LEU A 105 -19.44 8.33 8.19
C LEU A 105 -19.54 6.85 8.52
N LYS A 106 -18.89 6.37 9.60
CA LYS A 106 -19.03 4.98 10.07
C LYS A 106 -20.47 4.69 10.48
N ARG A 107 -21.17 5.60 11.17
CA ARG A 107 -22.58 5.42 11.55
C ARG A 107 -23.52 5.38 10.33
N ARG A 108 -23.16 6.01 9.21
CA ARG A 108 -23.97 6.02 7.97
C ARG A 108 -23.65 4.86 7.02
N LEU A 109 -22.37 4.53 6.85
CA LEU A 109 -21.88 3.53 5.88
C LEU A 109 -21.62 2.14 6.50
N GLY A 110 -21.62 2.05 7.83
CA GLY A 110 -21.40 0.85 8.62
C GLY A 110 -19.93 0.57 8.94
N THR A 111 -19.10 0.33 7.91
CA THR A 111 -17.72 -0.15 8.11
C THR A 111 -16.68 0.98 8.09
N HIS A 112 -15.58 0.76 8.83
CA HIS A 112 -14.50 1.74 8.92
C HIS A 112 -13.73 1.91 7.61
N ILE A 113 -13.58 0.84 6.81
CA ILE A 113 -12.90 0.87 5.50
C ILE A 113 -13.69 1.75 4.52
N ARG A 114 -15.02 1.61 4.47
CA ARG A 114 -15.87 2.45 3.63
C ARG A 114 -15.86 3.91 4.07
N ALA A 115 -15.90 4.16 5.39
CA ALA A 115 -15.83 5.50 5.95
C ALA A 115 -14.49 6.21 5.62
N LYS A 116 -13.36 5.50 5.72
CA LYS A 116 -12.05 6.02 5.31
C LYS A 116 -12.01 6.40 3.83
N ARG A 117 -12.47 5.50 2.96
CA ARG A 117 -12.56 5.75 1.51
C ARG A 117 -13.42 6.98 1.21
N LYS A 118 -14.58 7.11 1.86
CA LYS A 118 -15.46 8.27 1.69
C LYS A 118 -14.88 9.56 2.24
N ARG A 119 -14.12 9.52 3.34
CA ARG A 119 -13.39 10.69 3.85
C ARG A 119 -12.34 11.16 2.84
N GLU A 120 -11.59 10.25 2.24
CA GLU A 120 -10.58 10.58 1.23
C GLU A 120 -11.23 11.18 -0.03
N GLU A 121 -12.35 10.62 -0.49
CA GLU A 121 -13.14 11.20 -1.60
C GLU A 121 -13.56 12.65 -1.30
N LEU A 122 -14.17 12.90 -0.14
CA LEU A 122 -14.63 14.25 0.24
C LEU A 122 -13.47 15.23 0.49
N GLY A 123 -12.36 14.75 1.04
CA GLY A 123 -11.14 15.54 1.22
C GLY A 123 -10.57 16.00 -0.13
N ASN A 124 -10.51 15.12 -1.12
CA ASN A 124 -10.04 15.44 -2.46
C ASN A 124 -10.93 16.49 -3.15
N ILE A 125 -12.25 16.39 -2.97
CA ILE A 125 -13.21 17.39 -3.49
C ILE A 125 -12.96 18.76 -2.86
N LEU A 126 -12.78 18.84 -1.54
CA LEU A 126 -12.49 20.12 -0.87
C LEU A 126 -11.17 20.74 -1.35
N VAL A 127 -10.15 19.93 -1.61
CA VAL A 127 -8.88 20.41 -2.18
C VAL A 127 -9.08 20.93 -3.60
N GLN A 128 -9.85 20.24 -4.43
CA GLN A 128 -10.19 20.69 -5.79
C GLN A 128 -10.96 22.01 -5.77
N MET A 129 -11.96 22.15 -4.89
CA MET A 129 -12.73 23.39 -4.72
C MET A 129 -11.84 24.56 -4.29
N ARG A 130 -10.92 24.35 -3.33
CA ARG A 130 -9.96 25.38 -2.90
C ARG A 130 -9.04 25.81 -4.04
N LYS A 131 -8.56 24.87 -4.85
CA LYS A 131 -7.73 25.16 -6.02
C LYS A 131 -8.51 25.94 -7.08
N ALA A 132 -9.74 25.54 -7.38
CA ALA A 132 -10.58 26.24 -8.35
C ALA A 132 -10.88 27.68 -7.90
N ALA A 133 -11.20 27.89 -6.62
CA ALA A 133 -11.43 29.22 -6.06
C ALA A 133 -10.17 30.12 -6.16
N ALA A 134 -8.98 29.57 -5.92
CA ALA A 134 -7.73 30.30 -6.02
C ALA A 134 -7.30 30.67 -7.46
N GLN A 135 -7.83 29.99 -8.47
CA GLN A 135 -7.55 30.29 -9.89
C GLN A 135 -8.52 31.33 -10.49
N HIS A 136 -9.63 31.58 -9.79
CA HIS A 136 -10.68 32.50 -10.22
C HIS A 136 -10.56 33.89 -9.55
N HIS A 137 -9.61 34.03 -8.62
CA HIS A 137 -9.14 35.29 -8.06
C HIS A 137 -7.85 35.71 -8.76
#